data_AF-A0A3B8SJ52-F1
#
_entry.id   AF-A0A3B8SJ52-F1
#
_cell.length_a   1.000
_cell.length_b   1.000
_cell.length_c   1.000
_cell.angle_alpha   90.00
_cell.angle_beta   90.00
_cell.angle_gamma   90.00
#
_symmetry.space_group_name_H-M   'P 1'
#
loop_
_entity.id
_entity.type
_entity.pdbx_description
1 polymer ?
#
loop_
_entity_poly.entity_id
_entity_poly.type
_entity_poly.pdbx_seq_one_letter_code
_entity_poly.pdbx_strand_id
1 'polypeptide(L)' 'MRPSVVEEDIKILSLSKGLTDKLRKENMNSINDIWILKRKELKELSFTDQEIKSIIISLQLRGLDLNKKIYH' A
#
# COMPACT_ATOMS: atom_id res chain seq x y z
N MET A 1 -7.65 -16.55 -15.93
CA MET A 1 -6.54 -15.79 -15.33
C MET A 1 -7.12 -15.09 -14.10
N ARG A 2 -6.73 -15.46 -12.87
CA ARG A 2 -7.20 -14.72 -11.69
C ARG A 2 -6.54 -13.33 -11.75
N PRO A 3 -7.28 -12.22 -11.58
CA PRO A 3 -6.62 -10.93 -11.42
C PRO A 3 -5.60 -11.07 -10.28
N SER A 4 -4.39 -10.59 -10.53
CA SER A 4 -3.36 -10.63 -9.51
C SER A 4 -3.83 -9.75 -8.34
N VAL A 5 -3.68 -10.21 -7.10
CA VAL A 5 -4.15 -9.50 -5.88
C VAL A 5 -3.69 -8.03 -5.85
N VAL A 6 -2.64 -7.71 -6.59
CA VAL A 6 -2.01 -6.38 -6.66
C VAL A 6 -2.80 -5.39 -7.51
N GLU A 7 -3.64 -5.85 -8.44
CA GLU A 7 -4.55 -4.98 -9.21
C GLU A 7 -5.82 -4.63 -8.44
N GLU A 8 -6.04 -5.25 -7.26
CA GLU A 8 -7.23 -4.99 -6.48
C GLU A 8 -7.18 -3.63 -5.77
N ASP A 9 -8.35 -3.05 -5.47
CA ASP A 9 -8.49 -1.73 -4.83
C ASP A 9 -7.88 -1.72 -3.41
N ILE A 10 -7.26 -0.61 -3.02
CA ILE A 10 -6.64 -0.44 -1.69
C ILE A 10 -7.61 -0.69 -0.51
N LYS A 11 -8.93 -0.58 -0.73
CA LYS A 11 -9.97 -0.88 0.27
C LYS A 11 -9.85 -2.29 0.84
N ILE A 12 -9.28 -3.23 0.08
CA ILE A 12 -9.10 -4.63 0.50
C ILE A 12 -8.05 -4.76 1.59
N LEU A 13 -7.18 -3.76 1.76
CA LEU A 13 -6.22 -3.69 2.87
C LEU A 13 -6.89 -3.35 4.22
N SER A 14 -8.20 -3.07 4.23
CA SER A 14 -9.00 -2.78 5.43
C SER A 14 -8.35 -1.73 6.35
N LEU A 15 -7.69 -0.74 5.74
CA LEU A 15 -7.04 0.36 6.44
C LEU A 15 -8.11 1.30 7.03
N SER A 16 -7.71 2.13 8.00
CA SER A 16 -8.61 3.16 8.52
C SER A 16 -9.07 4.09 7.39
N LYS A 17 -10.27 4.65 7.53
CA LYS A 17 -10.82 5.56 6.51
C LYS A 17 -9.89 6.74 6.23
N GLY A 18 -9.34 7.36 7.27
CA GLY A 18 -8.39 8.48 7.11
C GLY A 18 -7.12 8.09 6.35
N LEU A 19 -6.60 6.89 6.58
CA LEU A 19 -5.42 6.39 5.88
C LEU A 19 -5.73 6.05 4.42
N THR A 20 -6.90 5.45 4.16
CA THR A 20 -7.41 5.16 2.81
C THR A 20 -7.61 6.44 2.00
N ASP A 21 -8.20 7.47 2.62
CA ASP A 21 -8.43 8.76 1.97
C ASP A 21 -7.09 9.46 1.66
N LYS A 22 -6.10 9.35 2.55
CA LYS A 22 -4.75 9.88 2.34
C LYS A 22 -4.04 9.19 1.18
N LEU A 23 -4.11 7.86 1.10
CA LEU A 23 -3.57 7.08 -0.03
C LEU A 23 -4.21 7.50 -1.36
N ARG A 24 -5.54 7.67 -1.38
CA ARG A 24 -6.26 8.11 -2.58
C ARG A 24 -5.92 9.53 -3.02
N LYS A 25 -5.65 10.44 -2.07
CA LYS A 25 -5.18 11.80 -2.38
C LYS A 25 -3.84 11.78 -3.12
N GLU A 26 -2.98 10.81 -2.81
CA GLU A 26 -1.72 10.57 -3.52
C GLU A 26 -1.90 9.69 -4.78
N ASN A 27 -3.14 9.54 -5.29
CA ASN A 27 -3.50 8.73 -6.44
C ASN A 27 -3.23 7.22 -6.33
N MET A 28 -3.03 6.71 -5.11
CA MET A 28 -2.88 5.27 -4.86
C MET A 28 -4.25 4.62 -4.74
N ASN A 29 -4.69 3.95 -5.81
CA ASN A 29 -6.02 3.34 -5.89
C ASN A 29 -5.95 1.82 -5.89
N SER A 30 -4.80 1.24 -6.23
CA SER A 30 -4.54 -0.21 -6.23
C SER A 30 -3.51 -0.61 -5.19
N ILE A 31 -3.51 -1.89 -4.81
CA ILE A 31 -2.47 -2.47 -3.94
C ILE A 31 -1.07 -2.28 -4.57
N ASN A 32 -0.94 -2.42 -5.88
CA ASN A 32 0.32 -2.27 -6.59
C ASN A 32 0.96 -0.88 -6.40
N ASP A 33 0.15 0.20 -6.42
CA ASP A 33 0.63 1.58 -6.25
C ASP A 33 1.38 1.77 -4.93
N ILE A 34 0.96 1.05 -3.89
CA ILE A 34 1.57 1.10 -2.56
C ILE A 34 2.71 0.08 -2.46
N TRP A 35 2.51 -1.11 -3.04
CA TRP A 35 3.39 -2.26 -2.88
C TRP A 35 4.80 -2.01 -3.43
N ILE A 36 4.91 -1.22 -4.48
CA ILE A 36 6.18 -0.83 -5.11
C ILE A 36 6.97 0.20 -4.30
N LEU A 37 6.31 0.94 -3.39
CA LEU A 37 6.93 2.01 -2.63
C LEU A 37 7.81 1.47 -1.50
N LYS A 38 8.81 2.26 -1.14
CA LYS A 38 9.62 2.08 0.06
C LYS A 38 9.05 2.89 1.21
N ARG A 39 9.42 2.51 2.43
CA ARG A 39 9.12 3.30 3.64
C ARG A 39 9.58 4.75 3.51
N LYS A 40 10.72 5.00 2.85
CA LYS A 40 11.24 6.36 2.63
C LYS A 40 10.32 7.18 1.73
N GLU A 41 9.83 6.60 0.64
CA GLU A 41 8.90 7.26 -0.29
C GLU A 41 7.57 7.58 0.42
N LEU A 42 7.06 6.65 1.23
CA LEU A 42 5.88 6.92 2.07
C LEU A 42 6.13 8.06 3.08
N LYS A 43 7.33 8.19 3.65
CA LYS A 43 7.67 9.34 4.51
C LYS A 43 7.72 10.64 3.74
N GLU A 44 8.25 10.64 2.53
CA GLU A 44 8.29 11.80 1.63
C GLU A 44 6.86 12.27 1.27
N LEU A 45 5.89 11.34 1.22
CA LEU A 45 4.46 11.61 1.07
C LEU A 45 3.73 11.91 2.38
N SER A 46 4.49 12.31 3.42
CA SER A 46 3.95 12.71 4.73
C SER A 46 3.19 11.62 5.49
N PHE A 47 3.42 10.33 5.22
CA PHE A 47 2.91 9.25 6.06
C PHE A 47 3.76 9.09 7.31
N THR A 48 3.09 8.99 8.46
CA THR A 48 3.73 8.77 9.76
C THR A 48 4.24 7.34 9.87
N ASP A 49 5.21 7.09 10.76
CA ASP A 49 5.71 5.74 11.01
C ASP A 49 4.59 4.76 11.44
N GLN A 50 3.58 5.25 12.15
CA GLN A 50 2.44 4.45 12.59
C GLN A 50 1.51 4.08 11.43
N GLU A 51 1.23 5.02 10.52
CA GLU A 51 0.48 4.77 9.28
C GLU A 51 1.23 3.79 8.37
N ILE A 52 2.54 4.00 8.17
CA ILE A 52 3.40 3.11 7.37
C ILE A 52 3.39 1.70 7.94
N LYS A 53 3.51 1.56 9.27
CA LYS A 53 3.42 0.26 9.94
C LYS A 53 2.07 -0.40 9.71
N SER A 54 0.97 0.35 9.75
CA SER A 54 -0.37 -0.16 9.46
C SER A 54 -0.48 -0.68 8.02
N ILE A 55 0.04 0.08 7.04
CA ILE A 55 0.07 -0.32 5.62
C ILE A 55 0.83 -1.65 5.46
N ILE A 56 2.01 -1.76 6.07
CA ILE A 56 2.85 -2.95 5.99
C ILE A 56 2.13 -4.17 6.57
N ILE A 57 1.53 -4.03 7.75
CA ILE A 57 0.78 -5.12 8.39
C ILE A 57 -0.37 -5.58 7.48
N SER A 58 -1.14 -4.64 6.92
CA SER A 58 -2.24 -4.98 6.02
C SER A 58 -1.78 -5.69 4.75
N LEU A 59 -0.65 -5.28 4.16
CA LEU A 59 -0.06 -5.98 3.02
C LEU A 59 0.37 -7.41 3.39
N GLN A 60 1.02 -7.58 4.55
CA GLN A 60 1.50 -8.88 5.01
C GLN A 60 0.36 -9.87 5.30
N LEU A 61 -0.77 -9.39 5.83
CA LEU A 61 -1.98 -10.19 6.00
C LEU A 61 -2.54 -10.72 4.66
N ARG A 62 -2.16 -10.11 3.53
CA ARG A 62 -2.49 -10.55 2.18
C ARG A 62 -1.35 -11.33 1.50
N GLY A 63 -0.28 -11.64 2.23
CA GLY A 63 0.90 -12.34 1.69
C GLY A 63 1.80 -11.45 0.84
N LEU A 64 1.76 -10.13 1.03
CA LEU A 64 2.54 -9.15 0.29
C LEU A 64 3.51 -8.42 1.23
N ASP A 65 4.74 -8.21 0.80
CA ASP A 65 5.71 -7.37 1.51
C ASP A 65 5.96 -6.06 0.77
N LEU A 66 5.98 -4.95 1.50
CA LEU A 66 6.33 -3.63 0.98
C LEU A 66 7.72 -3.67 0.30
N ASN A 67 7.92 -2.87 -0.76
CA ASN A 67 9.17 -2.79 -1.52
C ASN A 67 9.52 -4.12 -2.21
N LYS A 68 8.54 -4.72 -2.90
CA LYS A 68 8.87 -5.79 -3.85
C LYS A 68 9.71 -5.19 -4.98
N LYS A 69 10.93 -5.72 -5.14
CA LYS A 69 11.72 -5.49 -6.35
C LYS A 69 10.95 -6.07 -7.53
N ILE A 70 10.36 -5.21 -8.36
CA ILE A 70 9.93 -5.59 -9.71
C ILE A 70 11.23 -5.78 -10.49
N TYR A 71 11.66 -7.04 -10.64
CA TYR A 71 12.68 -7.37 -11.64
C TYR A 71 11.97 -7.34 -12.99
N HIS A 72 12.27 -6.32 -13.79
CA HIS A 72 11.93 -6.30 -15.22
C HIS A 72 12.77 -7.33 -15.98
#